data_AF-A0A812PMT4-F1
#
_entry.id   AF-A0A812PMT4-F1
#
_cell.length_a   1.000
_cell.length_b   1.000
_cell.length_c   1.000
_cell.angle_alpha   90.00
_cell.angle_beta   90.00
_cell.angle_gamma   90.00
#
_symmetry.space_group_name_H-M   'P 1'
#
loop_
_entity.id
_entity.type
_entity.pdbx_description
1 polymer ?
#
loop_
_entity_poly.entity_id
_entity_poly.type
_entity_poly.pdbx_seq_one_letter_code
_entity_poly.pdbx_strand_id
1 'polypeptide(L)'
;MTSFTVEATDAAWKNIQKIADEYTLGKNQRGKGRFTGKDIELQLDGSIKINQEFYIKDRVHDIPLPKKRKQQRFSKYTPTELEQLRSSLGLLSWLSKETRCDLAGRVALLQQAFPEPKVMDLTEANKISHEARKHAHIGIKVMPIPLHNLRVSLVTDAAWGNTKDRAWIEDSPEDYWEEQSNYWVRHHVKPRRTTFHPGAAQGGPDLHAIMTKRTTQKFDLDKDKLAENVIEDDWTDNHGVRVLQDAPWTGATKFAKNPDNKLDAKKVHTSGQIVIYHDKSLSENELPASTTVAAWKSYRLKRKTVDALAAEGQSLQAGIGSVHWHRLLFTEAFYGVLNPAEWRGIAGRLPFLAAVDPKSLYDAVNKCACTASYVSDKRTAADLSVIKADLAETGGNIRWIDTRAMIQAMIADPLTKQHP
;
A
#
# COMPACT_ATOMS: atom_id res chain seq x y z
N MET A 1 24.79 20.45 -12.66
CA MET A 1 23.79 19.94 -11.69
C MET A 1 24.16 20.43 -10.29
N THR A 2 23.25 20.49 -9.32
CA THR A 2 23.66 20.80 -7.92
C THR A 2 24.44 19.63 -7.33
N SER A 3 25.63 19.90 -6.79
CA SER A 3 26.41 18.99 -5.95
C SER A 3 26.09 19.26 -4.49
N PHE A 4 25.89 18.21 -3.69
CA PHE A 4 25.77 18.33 -2.24
C PHE A 4 26.64 17.26 -1.57
N THR A 5 27.47 17.69 -0.63
CA THR A 5 28.45 16.84 0.04
C THR A 5 28.39 17.16 1.53
N VAL A 6 27.82 16.21 2.29
CA VAL A 6 27.39 16.45 3.67
C VAL A 6 28.60 16.58 4.60
N GLU A 7 29.56 15.69 4.41
CA GLU A 7 30.88 15.68 5.03
C GLU A 7 31.91 15.29 3.96
N ALA A 8 33.06 15.96 3.96
CA ALA A 8 34.15 15.67 3.04
C ALA A 8 35.47 16.18 3.62
N THR A 9 36.49 15.34 3.53
CA THR A 9 37.89 15.69 3.86
C THR A 9 38.43 16.72 2.86
N ASP A 10 39.52 17.41 3.19
CA ASP A 10 40.14 18.35 2.24
C ASP A 10 40.61 17.70 0.93
N ALA A 11 40.92 16.39 0.96
CA ALA A 11 41.16 15.61 -0.25
C ALA A 11 39.90 15.46 -1.12
N ALA A 12 38.74 15.16 -0.50
CA ALA A 12 37.47 15.10 -1.20
C ALA A 12 37.05 16.48 -1.76
N TRP A 13 37.29 17.57 -1.03
CA TRP A 13 37.05 18.93 -1.55
C TRP A 13 37.96 19.31 -2.71
N LYS A 14 39.24 18.90 -2.71
CA LYS A 14 40.14 19.07 -3.87
C LYS A 14 39.62 18.30 -5.10
N ASN A 15 39.11 17.09 -4.91
CA ASN A 15 38.51 16.31 -6.00
C ASN A 15 37.21 16.96 -6.52
N ILE A 16 36.35 17.47 -5.62
CA ILE A 16 35.13 18.22 -6.00
C ILE A 16 35.49 19.49 -6.78
N GLN A 17 36.55 20.21 -6.39
CA GLN A 17 37.00 21.39 -7.14
C GLN A 17 37.48 21.01 -8.54
N LYS A 18 38.30 19.96 -8.69
CA LYS A 18 38.72 19.49 -10.02
C LYS A 18 37.52 19.15 -10.92
N ILE A 19 36.47 18.55 -10.36
CA ILE A 19 35.22 18.26 -11.10
C ILE A 19 34.45 19.55 -11.41
N ALA A 20 34.48 20.58 -10.54
CA ALA A 20 33.89 21.88 -10.80
C ALA A 20 34.60 22.68 -11.92
N ASP A 21 35.90 22.43 -12.12
CA ASP A 21 36.70 23.03 -13.19
C ASP A 21 36.33 22.44 -14.57
N GLU A 22 35.88 21.17 -14.62
CA GLU A 22 35.43 20.48 -15.84
C GLU A 22 33.90 20.56 -16.07
N TYR A 23 33.08 20.71 -15.01
CA TYR A 23 31.62 20.61 -15.08
C TYR A 23 30.89 21.72 -14.31
N THR A 24 29.78 22.23 -14.86
CA THR A 24 28.93 23.24 -14.21
C THR A 24 28.17 22.67 -13.01
N LEU A 25 28.82 22.71 -11.85
CA LEU A 25 28.24 22.39 -10.55
C LEU A 25 27.41 23.55 -9.99
N GLY A 26 26.46 23.22 -9.12
CA GLY A 26 25.65 24.20 -8.38
C GLY A 26 26.37 24.75 -7.14
N LYS A 27 25.63 25.48 -6.29
CA LYS A 27 26.16 25.99 -5.02
C LYS A 27 26.52 24.84 -4.08
N ASN A 28 27.82 24.63 -3.85
CA ASN A 28 28.32 23.76 -2.80
C ASN A 28 27.94 24.34 -1.42
N GLN A 29 27.52 23.47 -0.50
CA GLN A 29 27.15 23.82 0.88
C GLN A 29 27.79 22.77 1.83
N ARG A 30 28.17 23.18 3.05
CA ARG A 30 28.83 22.32 4.05
C ARG A 30 27.95 22.19 5.30
N GLY A 31 27.84 20.99 5.87
CA GLY A 31 27.07 20.70 7.07
C GLY A 31 25.55 20.74 6.88
N LYS A 32 25.00 21.88 6.43
CA LYS A 32 23.56 22.07 6.18
C LYS A 32 23.32 22.65 4.79
N GLY A 33 22.29 22.16 4.09
CA GLY A 33 21.89 22.69 2.79
C GLY A 33 20.56 22.15 2.27
N ARG A 34 20.14 22.64 1.10
CA ARG A 34 18.92 22.19 0.42
C ARG A 34 19.25 21.60 -0.93
N PHE A 35 19.02 20.30 -1.09
CA PHE A 35 19.27 19.56 -2.32
C PHE A 35 17.97 18.96 -2.86
N THR A 36 17.68 19.17 -4.15
CA THR A 36 16.46 18.68 -4.84
C THR A 36 15.13 18.92 -4.11
N GLY A 37 15.05 19.98 -3.29
CA GLY A 37 13.86 20.28 -2.48
C GLY A 37 13.71 19.42 -1.21
N LYS A 38 14.83 18.89 -0.71
CA LYS A 38 14.99 18.31 0.64
C LYS A 38 15.97 19.16 1.43
N ASP A 39 15.68 19.41 2.70
CA ASP A 39 16.65 19.96 3.65
C ASP A 39 17.48 18.82 4.23
N ILE A 40 18.81 18.96 4.17
CA ILE A 40 19.77 17.96 4.60
C ILE A 40 20.76 18.60 5.59
N GLU A 41 20.95 17.96 6.75
CA GLU A 41 21.70 18.53 7.88
C GLU A 41 22.50 17.47 8.63
N LEU A 42 23.83 17.59 8.61
CA LEU A 42 24.74 16.84 9.46
C LEU A 42 24.50 17.20 10.93
N GLN A 43 24.38 16.19 11.78
CA GLN A 43 24.18 16.31 13.21
C GLN A 43 25.49 16.09 13.97
N LEU A 44 25.55 16.52 15.23
CA LEU A 44 26.73 16.37 16.10
C LEU A 44 27.10 14.91 16.41
N ASP A 45 26.18 13.97 16.22
CA ASP A 45 26.40 12.52 16.37
C ASP A 45 26.87 11.83 15.05
N GLY A 46 27.25 12.61 14.03
CA GLY A 46 27.65 12.13 12.71
C GLY A 46 26.50 11.63 11.83
N SER A 47 25.26 11.67 12.31
CA SER A 47 24.08 11.32 11.51
C SER A 47 23.66 12.44 10.56
N ILE A 48 22.87 12.10 9.55
CA ILE A 48 22.37 13.05 8.56
C ILE A 48 20.84 13.06 8.63
N LYS A 49 20.26 14.20 9.01
CA LYS A 49 18.81 14.42 8.96
C LYS A 49 18.41 14.86 7.56
N ILE A 50 17.34 14.27 7.01
CA ILE A 50 16.75 14.61 5.71
C ILE A 50 15.25 14.85 5.90
N ASN A 51 14.76 16.09 5.77
CA ASN A 51 13.33 16.40 5.84
C ASN A 51 12.86 17.39 4.75
N GLN A 52 11.56 17.68 4.72
CA GLN A 52 10.93 18.58 3.74
C GLN A 52 9.99 19.59 4.42
N GLU A 53 10.36 20.05 5.62
CA GLU A 53 9.49 20.87 6.48
C GLU A 53 9.03 22.16 5.80
N PHE A 54 9.91 22.81 5.01
CA PHE A 54 9.56 24.00 4.25
C PHE A 54 8.44 23.73 3.22
N TYR A 55 8.52 22.61 2.51
CA TYR A 55 7.58 22.24 1.45
C TYR A 55 6.21 21.89 2.01
N ILE A 56 6.17 21.23 3.16
CA ILE A 56 4.93 20.94 3.89
C ILE A 56 4.21 22.26 4.24
N LYS A 57 4.95 23.27 4.73
CA LYS A 57 4.39 24.59 5.08
C LYS A 57 3.99 25.42 3.85
N ASP A 58 4.75 25.34 2.77
CA ASP A 58 4.60 26.14 1.53
C ASP A 58 3.59 25.56 0.51
N ARG A 59 3.26 24.25 0.57
CA ARG A 59 2.43 23.58 -0.45
C ARG A 59 1.30 22.70 0.06
N VAL A 60 1.44 22.07 1.22
CA VAL A 60 0.50 21.00 1.65
C VAL A 60 -0.72 21.61 2.33
N HIS A 61 -1.65 22.11 1.52
CA HIS A 61 -2.91 22.72 1.97
C HIS A 61 -4.07 21.72 2.00
N ASP A 62 -5.21 22.13 2.57
CA ASP A 62 -6.44 21.34 2.59
C ASP A 62 -7.35 21.72 1.42
N ILE A 63 -7.96 20.71 0.79
CA ILE A 63 -9.02 20.85 -0.21
C ILE A 63 -10.25 21.48 0.46
N PRO A 64 -10.77 22.63 -0.02
CA PRO A 64 -11.86 23.35 0.62
C PRO A 64 -13.22 22.64 0.44
N LEU A 65 -13.61 21.84 1.42
CA LEU A 65 -14.87 21.07 1.41
C LEU A 65 -15.89 21.61 2.44
N PRO A 66 -17.06 22.13 2.02
CA PRO A 66 -18.15 22.52 2.93
C PRO A 66 -18.65 21.37 3.82
N LYS A 67 -19.18 21.69 5.01
CA LYS A 67 -19.69 20.68 5.97
C LYS A 67 -20.72 19.73 5.35
N LYS A 68 -21.68 20.24 4.56
CA LYS A 68 -22.65 19.42 3.81
C LYS A 68 -21.96 18.47 2.82
N ARG A 69 -20.97 18.96 2.06
CA ARG A 69 -20.24 18.16 1.06
C ARG A 69 -19.47 17.01 1.72
N LYS A 70 -18.78 17.26 2.84
CA LYS A 70 -18.07 16.21 3.62
C LYS A 70 -18.98 15.06 4.09
N GLN A 71 -20.30 15.25 4.17
CA GLN A 71 -21.26 14.20 4.54
C GLN A 71 -21.63 13.29 3.35
N GLN A 72 -21.51 13.77 2.11
CA GLN A 72 -21.86 13.05 0.87
C GLN A 72 -20.74 12.06 0.43
N ARG A 73 -20.22 11.28 1.39
CA ARG A 73 -18.96 10.54 1.29
C ARG A 73 -18.77 9.67 0.04
N PHE A 74 -19.83 9.07 -0.51
CA PHE A 74 -19.72 8.12 -1.63
C PHE A 74 -20.24 8.65 -2.96
N SER A 75 -20.75 9.89 -2.99
CA SER A 75 -21.13 10.57 -4.22
C SER A 75 -19.91 10.94 -5.07
N LYS A 76 -20.14 11.13 -6.37
CA LYS A 76 -19.11 11.53 -7.34
C LYS A 76 -18.59 12.95 -7.06
N TYR A 77 -17.32 13.18 -7.39
CA TYR A 77 -16.66 14.49 -7.34
C TYR A 77 -17.26 15.48 -8.35
N THR A 78 -17.04 16.78 -8.13
CA THR A 78 -17.09 17.80 -9.19
C THR A 78 -15.77 17.83 -9.97
N PRO A 79 -15.72 18.38 -11.20
CA PRO A 79 -14.46 18.51 -11.94
C PRO A 79 -13.36 19.26 -11.16
N THR A 80 -13.74 20.32 -10.45
CA THR A 80 -12.83 21.11 -9.59
C THR A 80 -12.33 20.32 -8.39
N GLU A 81 -13.18 19.51 -7.75
CA GLU A 81 -12.75 18.61 -6.67
C GLU A 81 -11.74 17.55 -7.17
N LEU A 82 -11.94 17.01 -8.38
CA LEU A 82 -11.02 16.05 -9.00
C LEU A 82 -9.64 16.67 -9.29
N GLU A 83 -9.62 17.91 -9.77
CA GLU A 83 -8.38 18.66 -10.01
C GLU A 83 -7.64 18.96 -8.71
N GLN A 84 -8.36 19.45 -7.68
CA GLN A 84 -7.81 19.68 -6.35
C GLN A 84 -7.29 18.38 -5.72
N LEU A 85 -7.97 17.24 -5.92
CA LEU A 85 -7.50 15.94 -5.47
C LEU A 85 -6.21 15.50 -6.17
N ARG A 86 -6.14 15.64 -7.49
CA ARG A 86 -4.95 15.30 -8.28
C ARG A 86 -3.74 16.16 -7.86
N SER A 87 -3.97 17.46 -7.64
CA SER A 87 -2.94 18.38 -7.16
C SER A 87 -2.44 17.98 -5.77
N SER A 88 -3.34 17.85 -4.79
CA SER A 88 -3.01 17.41 -3.42
C SER A 88 -2.30 16.04 -3.41
N LEU A 89 -2.80 15.07 -4.18
CA LEU A 89 -2.20 13.74 -4.30
C LEU A 89 -0.80 13.77 -4.90
N GLY A 90 -0.53 14.64 -5.88
CA GLY A 90 0.81 14.83 -6.44
C GLY A 90 1.80 15.35 -5.39
N LEU A 91 1.40 16.35 -4.60
CA LEU A 91 2.22 16.92 -3.53
C LEU A 91 2.49 15.88 -2.43
N LEU A 92 1.46 15.19 -1.97
CA LEU A 92 1.55 14.15 -0.95
C LEU A 92 2.37 12.94 -1.43
N SER A 93 2.24 12.55 -2.71
CA SER A 93 3.01 11.44 -3.30
C SER A 93 4.50 11.74 -3.45
N TRP A 94 4.90 13.00 -3.61
CA TRP A 94 6.31 13.36 -3.60
C TRP A 94 6.85 13.34 -2.16
N LEU A 95 6.14 14.01 -1.24
CA LEU A 95 6.49 14.03 0.18
C LEU A 95 6.63 12.61 0.77
N SER A 96 5.66 11.74 0.48
CA SER A 96 5.64 10.36 1.00
C SER A 96 6.64 9.43 0.33
N LYS A 97 7.16 9.79 -0.85
CA LYS A 97 8.23 9.05 -1.54
C LYS A 97 9.62 9.47 -1.07
N GLU A 98 9.79 10.75 -0.72
CA GLU A 98 11.11 11.34 -0.53
C GLU A 98 11.56 11.49 0.93
N THR A 99 10.64 11.70 1.89
CA THR A 99 10.98 11.81 3.34
C THR A 99 9.92 11.31 4.34
N ARG A 100 8.63 11.20 3.97
CA ARG A 100 7.53 10.81 4.90
C ARG A 100 6.99 9.41 4.61
N CYS A 101 7.82 8.41 4.93
CA CYS A 101 7.50 6.98 4.83
C CYS A 101 6.18 6.60 5.55
N ASP A 102 5.90 7.24 6.67
CA ASP A 102 4.68 7.14 7.49
C ASP A 102 3.36 7.50 6.76
N LEU A 103 3.43 8.23 5.65
CA LEU A 103 2.26 8.61 4.85
C LEU A 103 2.05 7.68 3.64
N ALA A 104 3.05 6.87 3.27
CA ALA A 104 3.13 6.27 1.93
C ALA A 104 2.03 5.24 1.64
N GLY A 105 1.55 4.47 2.63
CA GLY A 105 0.43 3.54 2.41
C GLY A 105 -0.90 4.24 2.21
N ARG A 106 -1.23 5.20 3.08
CA ARG A 106 -2.47 6.00 2.92
C ARG A 106 -2.46 6.78 1.59
N VAL A 107 -1.31 7.31 1.17
CA VAL A 107 -1.15 7.94 -0.16
C VAL A 107 -1.28 6.92 -1.30
N ALA A 108 -0.68 5.73 -1.21
CA ALA A 108 -0.83 4.69 -2.23
C ALA A 108 -2.26 4.11 -2.32
N LEU A 109 -3.00 4.08 -1.20
CA LEU A 109 -4.43 3.74 -1.20
C LEU A 109 -5.26 4.84 -1.86
N LEU A 110 -4.90 6.11 -1.66
CA LEU A 110 -5.54 7.26 -2.32
C LEU A 110 -5.24 7.30 -3.84
N GLN A 111 -4.03 6.93 -4.26
CA GLN A 111 -3.71 6.70 -5.69
C GLN A 111 -4.61 5.62 -6.30
N GLN A 112 -4.86 4.53 -5.58
CA GLN A 112 -5.73 3.43 -6.01
C GLN A 112 -7.23 3.75 -6.02
N ALA A 113 -7.65 4.96 -5.59
CA ALA A 113 -9.02 5.43 -5.79
C ALA A 113 -9.29 5.93 -7.22
N PHE A 114 -8.25 6.19 -8.02
CA PHE A 114 -8.39 6.61 -9.42
C PHE A 114 -8.64 5.39 -10.35
N PRO A 115 -9.39 5.57 -11.46
CA PRO A 115 -9.84 6.83 -12.06
C PRO A 115 -11.12 7.44 -11.46
N GLU A 116 -11.88 6.71 -10.64
CA GLU A 116 -13.18 7.16 -10.09
C GLU A 116 -13.16 7.35 -8.54
N PRO A 117 -12.45 8.37 -8.02
CA PRO A 117 -12.49 8.68 -6.59
C PRO A 117 -13.88 9.18 -6.14
N LYS A 118 -14.09 9.24 -4.83
CA LYS A 118 -15.33 9.71 -4.18
C LYS A 118 -15.03 10.81 -3.16
N VAL A 119 -16.05 11.49 -2.63
CA VAL A 119 -15.85 12.60 -1.67
C VAL A 119 -15.17 12.17 -0.36
N MET A 120 -15.27 10.89 0.00
CA MET A 120 -14.47 10.29 1.09
C MET A 120 -12.97 10.34 0.80
N ASP A 121 -12.55 10.18 -0.45
CA ASP A 121 -11.13 10.17 -0.85
C ASP A 121 -10.56 11.60 -0.82
N LEU A 122 -11.35 12.63 -1.14
CA LEU A 122 -11.05 14.05 -0.86
C LEU A 122 -10.88 14.31 0.65
N THR A 123 -11.72 13.68 1.46
CA THR A 123 -11.69 13.83 2.92
C THR A 123 -10.47 13.12 3.51
N GLU A 124 -10.05 11.98 2.95
CA GLU A 124 -8.83 11.26 3.32
C GLU A 124 -7.57 12.06 2.96
N ALA A 125 -7.52 12.65 1.76
CA ALA A 125 -6.43 13.55 1.36
C ALA A 125 -6.22 14.68 2.39
N ASN A 126 -7.31 15.27 2.89
CA ASN A 126 -7.26 16.30 3.92
C ASN A 126 -6.76 15.80 5.29
N LYS A 127 -7.02 14.54 5.67
CA LYS A 127 -6.41 13.96 6.88
C LYS A 127 -4.89 13.86 6.72
N ILE A 128 -4.43 13.31 5.59
CA ILE A 128 -3.02 13.13 5.28
C ILE A 128 -2.32 14.51 5.23
N SER A 129 -2.91 15.52 4.59
CA SER A 129 -2.42 16.90 4.60
C SER A 129 -2.34 17.51 6.00
N HIS A 130 -3.37 17.32 6.84
CA HIS A 130 -3.37 17.81 8.22
C HIS A 130 -2.26 17.18 9.06
N GLU A 131 -2.08 15.86 8.97
CA GLU A 131 -1.05 15.13 9.72
C GLU A 131 0.37 15.42 9.19
N ALA A 132 0.52 15.56 7.87
CA ALA A 132 1.76 16.02 7.25
C ALA A 132 2.19 17.36 7.88
N ARG A 133 1.29 18.35 7.95
CA ARG A 133 1.54 19.66 8.60
C ARG A 133 1.77 19.56 10.12
N LYS A 134 0.95 18.79 10.84
CA LYS A 134 1.07 18.58 12.30
C LYS A 134 2.48 18.08 12.68
N HIS A 135 3.03 17.19 11.86
CA HIS A 135 4.34 16.56 12.07
C HIS A 135 5.38 16.99 11.04
N ALA A 136 5.33 18.25 10.59
CA ALA A 136 6.15 18.73 9.46
C ALA A 136 7.68 18.63 9.67
N HIS A 137 8.14 18.56 10.92
CA HIS A 137 9.55 18.44 11.28
C HIS A 137 10.14 17.02 11.09
N ILE A 138 9.27 16.00 10.95
CA ILE A 138 9.66 14.60 10.75
C ILE A 138 10.30 14.40 9.37
N GLY A 139 11.29 13.51 9.31
CA GLY A 139 11.96 13.05 8.11
C GLY A 139 12.84 11.84 8.42
N ILE A 140 13.72 11.48 7.50
CA ILE A 140 14.63 10.34 7.65
C ILE A 140 15.89 10.77 8.41
N LYS A 141 16.38 9.90 9.30
CA LYS A 141 17.71 10.00 9.91
C LYS A 141 18.59 8.90 9.33
N VAL A 142 19.69 9.28 8.68
CA VAL A 142 20.72 8.36 8.19
C VAL A 142 21.80 8.24 9.28
N MET A 143 22.00 7.03 9.79
CA MET A 143 22.92 6.75 10.89
C MET A 143 24.34 6.45 10.35
N PRO A 144 25.41 6.91 11.04
CA PRO A 144 26.80 6.65 10.64
C PRO A 144 27.21 5.21 11.00
N ILE A 145 26.77 4.25 10.18
CA ILE A 145 27.08 2.82 10.36
C ILE A 145 28.45 2.51 9.74
N PRO A 146 29.42 1.95 10.48
CA PRO A 146 30.72 1.56 9.93
C PRO A 146 30.58 0.53 8.80
N LEU A 147 31.27 0.74 7.67
CA LEU A 147 31.04 -0.04 6.44
C LEU A 147 31.21 -1.56 6.61
N HIS A 148 32.09 -2.01 7.50
CA HIS A 148 32.30 -3.44 7.80
C HIS A 148 31.15 -4.06 8.62
N ASN A 149 30.46 -3.25 9.43
CA ASN A 149 29.26 -3.64 10.18
C ASN A 149 27.97 -3.45 9.38
N LEU A 150 28.01 -2.70 8.27
CA LEU A 150 26.83 -2.42 7.45
C LEU A 150 26.14 -3.70 7.00
N ARG A 151 24.81 -3.76 7.21
CA ARG A 151 23.91 -4.78 6.67
C ARG A 151 22.72 -4.08 6.03
N VAL A 152 22.16 -4.71 5.00
CA VAL A 152 21.10 -4.14 4.17
C VAL A 152 19.97 -5.15 4.14
N SER A 153 18.92 -4.87 4.91
CA SER A 153 17.88 -5.83 5.27
C SER A 153 16.49 -5.34 4.86
N LEU A 154 15.56 -6.28 4.84
CA LEU A 154 14.21 -6.12 4.33
C LEU A 154 13.17 -6.26 5.45
N VAL A 155 12.14 -5.44 5.39
CA VAL A 155 10.85 -5.61 6.08
C VAL A 155 9.75 -5.70 5.03
N THR A 156 8.82 -6.64 5.16
CA THR A 156 7.61 -6.70 4.33
C THR A 156 6.35 -7.00 5.13
N ASP A 157 5.24 -6.42 4.67
CA ASP A 157 3.88 -6.60 5.18
C ASP A 157 2.89 -6.61 3.99
N ALA A 158 1.78 -7.33 4.10
CA ALA A 158 0.75 -7.39 3.08
C ALA A 158 -0.66 -7.58 3.65
N ALA A 159 -1.34 -6.45 3.87
CA ALA A 159 -2.75 -6.44 4.22
C ALA A 159 -3.65 -7.06 3.14
N TRP A 160 -3.97 -8.35 3.31
CA TRP A 160 -5.06 -9.01 2.60
C TRP A 160 -6.39 -8.36 3.00
N GLY A 161 -6.95 -7.48 2.14
CA GLY A 161 -8.28 -6.90 2.36
C GLY A 161 -8.36 -5.43 2.82
N ASN A 162 -7.54 -4.47 2.33
CA ASN A 162 -7.65 -3.02 2.55
C ASN A 162 -7.99 -2.09 1.32
N THR A 163 -7.73 -2.44 0.06
CA THR A 163 -7.99 -1.66 -1.20
C THR A 163 -9.40 -1.85 -1.79
N LYS A 164 -9.61 -1.44 -3.06
CA LYS A 164 -10.82 -1.55 -3.87
C LYS A 164 -10.48 -2.25 -5.23
N ASP A 165 -10.71 -3.56 -5.41
CA ASP A 165 -10.31 -4.27 -6.66
C ASP A 165 -11.26 -4.02 -7.85
N ARG A 166 -12.55 -3.88 -7.53
CA ARG A 166 -13.67 -3.65 -8.44
C ARG A 166 -14.66 -2.74 -7.73
N ALA A 167 -15.34 -1.87 -8.48
CA ALA A 167 -16.48 -1.13 -7.95
C ALA A 167 -17.74 -2.02 -7.77
N TRP A 168 -17.75 -3.19 -8.42
CA TRP A 168 -18.90 -4.07 -8.60
C TRP A 168 -18.50 -5.53 -8.34
N ILE A 169 -19.41 -6.34 -7.79
CA ILE A 169 -19.20 -7.74 -7.40
C ILE A 169 -19.71 -8.69 -8.51
N GLU A 170 -20.81 -8.31 -9.15
CA GLU A 170 -21.48 -9.03 -10.24
C GLU A 170 -21.17 -8.39 -11.60
N ASP A 171 -20.99 -9.23 -12.61
CA ASP A 171 -20.67 -8.85 -13.99
C ASP A 171 -21.53 -9.70 -14.95
N SER A 172 -22.84 -9.47 -14.89
CA SER A 172 -23.87 -10.20 -15.63
C SER A 172 -24.43 -9.29 -16.74
N PRO A 173 -24.08 -9.50 -18.02
CA PRO A 173 -24.53 -8.63 -19.12
C PRO A 173 -26.03 -8.77 -19.45
N GLU A 174 -26.68 -9.85 -19.03
CA GLU A 174 -28.13 -10.06 -19.17
C GLU A 174 -28.94 -9.41 -18.03
N ASP A 175 -28.32 -9.11 -16.88
CA ASP A 175 -28.97 -8.43 -15.77
C ASP A 175 -28.86 -6.90 -15.97
N TYR A 176 -29.98 -6.18 -15.93
CA TYR A 176 -30.02 -4.74 -16.21
C TYR A 176 -30.66 -3.92 -15.08
N TRP A 177 -30.42 -2.60 -15.12
CA TRP A 177 -31.04 -1.63 -14.23
C TRP A 177 -32.15 -0.86 -14.95
N GLU A 178 -33.21 -0.55 -14.21
CA GLU A 178 -34.31 0.32 -14.63
C GLU A 178 -34.49 1.43 -13.59
N GLU A 179 -34.48 2.70 -14.02
CA GLU A 179 -34.86 3.83 -13.17
C GLU A 179 -36.34 4.17 -13.39
N GLN A 180 -37.12 4.10 -12.32
CA GLN A 180 -38.50 4.56 -12.27
C GLN A 180 -38.58 5.89 -11.52
N SER A 181 -39.77 6.50 -11.39
CA SER A 181 -39.94 7.78 -10.67
C SER A 181 -39.43 7.71 -9.22
N ASN A 182 -39.94 6.76 -8.45
CA ASN A 182 -39.70 6.63 -7.00
C ASN A 182 -38.75 5.48 -6.62
N TYR A 183 -38.31 4.67 -7.59
CA TYR A 183 -37.53 3.45 -7.36
C TYR A 183 -36.41 3.27 -8.38
N TRP A 184 -35.39 2.51 -7.99
CA TRP A 184 -34.47 1.82 -8.90
C TRP A 184 -34.72 0.31 -8.82
N VAL A 185 -34.72 -0.37 -9.95
CA VAL A 185 -34.99 -1.80 -10.06
C VAL A 185 -33.81 -2.49 -10.73
N ARG A 186 -33.23 -3.51 -10.09
CA ARG A 186 -32.33 -4.47 -10.75
C ARG A 186 -33.16 -5.66 -11.20
N HIS A 187 -33.10 -5.98 -12.49
CA HIS A 187 -33.71 -7.18 -13.06
C HIS A 187 -32.69 -8.33 -13.07
N HIS A 188 -33.11 -9.47 -12.56
CA HIS A 188 -32.27 -10.65 -12.31
C HIS A 188 -32.64 -11.75 -13.31
N VAL A 189 -32.12 -11.63 -14.52
CA VAL A 189 -32.31 -12.61 -15.60
C VAL A 189 -31.51 -13.88 -15.31
N LYS A 190 -30.31 -13.75 -14.72
CA LYS A 190 -29.52 -14.93 -14.33
C LYS A 190 -30.02 -15.56 -13.01
N PRO A 191 -30.19 -16.89 -12.94
CA PRO A 191 -30.56 -17.56 -11.69
C PRO A 191 -29.45 -17.41 -10.62
N ARG A 192 -29.82 -16.99 -9.40
CA ARG A 192 -28.89 -16.82 -8.26
C ARG A 192 -29.47 -17.43 -6.99
N ARG A 193 -28.62 -17.68 -5.98
CA ARG A 193 -29.06 -18.18 -4.65
C ARG A 193 -29.06 -17.08 -3.57
N THR A 194 -28.35 -15.99 -3.79
CA THR A 194 -28.10 -14.92 -2.81
C THR A 194 -28.91 -13.65 -3.08
N THR A 195 -29.27 -12.92 -2.03
CA THR A 195 -29.85 -11.55 -2.12
C THR A 195 -28.93 -10.60 -2.89
N PHE A 196 -29.48 -9.78 -3.79
CA PHE A 196 -28.71 -8.79 -4.54
C PHE A 196 -28.47 -7.49 -3.76
N HIS A 197 -27.23 -6.98 -3.79
CA HIS A 197 -26.82 -5.73 -3.16
C HIS A 197 -26.69 -4.62 -4.23
N PRO A 198 -27.19 -3.39 -4.02
CA PRO A 198 -27.25 -2.37 -5.09
C PRO A 198 -25.86 -1.93 -5.56
N GLY A 199 -24.87 -1.93 -4.66
CA GLY A 199 -23.46 -1.69 -5.00
C GLY A 199 -22.77 -2.88 -5.68
N ALA A 200 -23.49 -3.91 -6.12
CA ALA A 200 -22.89 -5.10 -6.72
C ALA A 200 -22.77 -5.04 -8.25
N ALA A 201 -23.51 -4.19 -8.99
CA ALA A 201 -23.49 -4.19 -10.46
C ALA A 201 -23.46 -2.79 -11.09
N GLN A 202 -22.70 -2.65 -12.19
CA GLN A 202 -22.52 -1.40 -12.92
C GLN A 202 -23.83 -0.83 -13.48
N GLY A 203 -23.89 0.50 -13.61
CA GLY A 203 -25.05 1.22 -14.18
C GLY A 203 -26.20 1.47 -13.20
N GLY A 204 -26.02 1.15 -11.93
CA GLY A 204 -27.02 1.36 -10.88
C GLY A 204 -27.05 2.78 -10.29
N PRO A 205 -27.93 3.00 -9.28
CA PRO A 205 -28.06 4.29 -8.59
C PRO A 205 -26.79 4.69 -7.84
N ASP A 206 -26.65 5.99 -7.52
CA ASP A 206 -25.84 6.39 -6.37
C ASP A 206 -26.47 5.73 -5.13
N LEU A 207 -25.68 4.97 -4.36
CA LEU A 207 -26.12 4.27 -3.16
C LEU A 207 -26.67 5.22 -2.08
N HIS A 208 -26.39 6.51 -2.19
CA HIS A 208 -27.00 7.54 -1.35
C HIS A 208 -28.40 7.97 -1.81
N ALA A 209 -28.71 7.85 -3.10
CA ALA A 209 -30.01 8.21 -3.67
C ALA A 209 -31.06 7.10 -3.51
N ILE A 210 -30.76 6.05 -2.74
CA ILE A 210 -31.67 4.93 -2.41
C ILE A 210 -31.72 4.63 -0.90
N MET A 211 -32.83 4.07 -0.45
CA MET A 211 -33.10 3.74 0.96
C MET A 211 -32.41 2.43 1.35
N THR A 212 -32.17 2.23 2.64
CA THR A 212 -31.52 1.02 3.19
C THR A 212 -32.39 -0.23 3.07
N LYS A 213 -33.72 -0.05 3.05
CA LYS A 213 -34.67 -1.13 2.72
C LYS A 213 -34.67 -1.44 1.22
N ARG A 214 -34.71 -2.73 0.89
CA ARG A 214 -35.03 -3.25 -0.44
C ARG A 214 -36.25 -4.18 -0.38
N THR A 215 -36.87 -4.36 -1.53
CA THR A 215 -37.92 -5.38 -1.77
C THR A 215 -37.44 -6.30 -2.88
N THR A 216 -37.17 -7.57 -2.58
CA THR A 216 -36.79 -8.58 -3.59
C THR A 216 -38.00 -9.44 -3.92
N GLN A 217 -38.39 -9.47 -5.20
CA GLN A 217 -39.40 -10.36 -5.74
C GLN A 217 -38.68 -11.54 -6.42
N LYS A 218 -38.96 -12.76 -5.98
CA LYS A 218 -38.48 -13.99 -6.63
C LYS A 218 -39.52 -14.55 -7.59
N PHE A 219 -39.04 -15.11 -8.68
CA PHE A 219 -39.74 -16.03 -9.56
C PHE A 219 -39.06 -17.40 -9.41
N ASP A 220 -39.69 -18.29 -8.65
CA ASP A 220 -39.20 -19.64 -8.43
C ASP A 220 -39.69 -20.58 -9.56
N LEU A 221 -38.77 -21.34 -10.17
CA LEU A 221 -39.09 -22.33 -11.21
C LEU A 221 -39.48 -23.68 -10.57
N ASP A 222 -40.71 -23.79 -10.06
CA ASP A 222 -41.28 -25.05 -9.57
C ASP A 222 -42.75 -25.22 -10.02
N LYS A 223 -43.03 -26.31 -10.76
CA LYS A 223 -44.37 -26.79 -11.16
C LYS A 223 -45.28 -25.77 -11.87
N ASP A 224 -44.81 -25.21 -12.98
CA ASP A 224 -45.60 -24.46 -13.99
C ASP A 224 -46.47 -23.30 -13.45
N LYS A 225 -46.13 -22.75 -12.29
CA LYS A 225 -46.79 -21.59 -11.70
C LYS A 225 -45.76 -20.60 -11.17
N LEU A 226 -45.90 -19.33 -11.55
CA LEU A 226 -45.05 -18.25 -11.08
C LEU A 226 -45.36 -17.96 -9.59
N ALA A 227 -44.67 -18.64 -8.69
CA ALA A 227 -44.79 -18.40 -7.26
C ALA A 227 -44.06 -17.08 -6.89
N GLU A 228 -44.80 -15.97 -6.87
CA GLU A 228 -44.25 -14.68 -6.47
C GLU A 228 -43.99 -14.66 -4.96
N ASN A 229 -42.72 -14.81 -4.59
CA ASN A 229 -42.25 -14.73 -3.21
C ASN A 229 -41.56 -13.38 -2.98
N VAL A 230 -42.21 -12.49 -2.22
CA VAL A 230 -41.72 -11.15 -1.90
C VAL A 230 -40.99 -11.15 -0.56
N ILE A 231 -39.80 -10.55 -0.51
CA ILE A 231 -38.96 -10.43 0.69
C ILE A 231 -38.57 -8.97 0.87
N GLU A 232 -38.87 -8.40 2.04
CA GLU A 232 -38.38 -7.08 2.44
C GLU A 232 -37.31 -7.21 3.52
N ASP A 233 -36.18 -6.53 3.32
CA ASP A 233 -35.09 -6.48 4.27
C ASP A 233 -34.19 -5.27 4.07
N ASP A 234 -33.29 -5.03 5.02
CA ASP A 234 -32.27 -3.99 4.91
C ASP A 234 -31.03 -4.55 4.20
N TRP A 235 -30.61 -3.95 3.09
CA TRP A 235 -29.44 -4.41 2.33
C TRP A 235 -28.11 -3.95 2.94
N THR A 236 -28.16 -3.12 3.99
CA THR A 236 -26.98 -2.51 4.65
C THR A 236 -26.59 -3.21 5.95
N ASP A 237 -27.44 -4.10 6.45
CA ASP A 237 -27.14 -5.01 7.57
C ASP A 237 -25.99 -5.99 7.22
N ASN A 238 -25.37 -6.58 8.25
CA ASN A 238 -24.35 -7.61 8.11
C ASN A 238 -24.86 -8.87 7.37
N HIS A 239 -26.17 -9.12 7.33
CA HIS A 239 -26.81 -10.18 6.54
C HIS A 239 -27.42 -9.68 5.22
N GLY A 240 -27.09 -8.45 4.80
CA GLY A 240 -27.52 -7.81 3.55
C GLY A 240 -27.06 -8.52 2.27
N VAL A 241 -26.07 -9.42 2.36
CA VAL A 241 -25.79 -10.45 1.34
C VAL A 241 -25.84 -11.82 2.01
N ARG A 242 -26.90 -12.59 1.78
CA ARG A 242 -27.09 -13.96 2.29
C ARG A 242 -27.71 -14.86 1.23
N VAL A 243 -27.56 -16.18 1.40
CA VAL A 243 -28.35 -17.18 0.66
C VAL A 243 -29.81 -17.04 1.09
N LEU A 244 -30.73 -16.97 0.12
CA LEU A 244 -32.17 -16.92 0.38
C LEU A 244 -32.78 -18.32 0.50
N GLN A 245 -32.30 -19.26 -0.32
CA GLN A 245 -32.74 -20.65 -0.38
C GLN A 245 -31.72 -21.47 -1.18
N ASP A 246 -31.79 -22.80 -1.11
CA ASP A 246 -30.89 -23.68 -1.87
C ASP A 246 -31.22 -23.74 -3.37
N ALA A 247 -32.48 -23.54 -3.77
CA ALA A 247 -32.86 -23.46 -5.18
C ALA A 247 -32.48 -22.10 -5.81
N PRO A 248 -31.89 -22.05 -7.02
CA PRO A 248 -31.62 -20.79 -7.68
C PRO A 248 -32.92 -20.11 -8.16
N TRP A 249 -33.00 -18.79 -8.05
CA TRP A 249 -34.16 -17.96 -8.41
C TRP A 249 -33.78 -16.86 -9.40
N THR A 250 -34.72 -16.47 -10.26
CA THR A 250 -34.69 -15.23 -11.08
C THR A 250 -35.72 -14.24 -10.51
N GLY A 251 -35.71 -12.96 -10.91
CA GLY A 251 -36.60 -11.99 -10.27
C GLY A 251 -36.23 -10.53 -10.47
N ALA A 252 -36.56 -9.70 -9.47
CA ALA A 252 -36.16 -8.30 -9.42
C ALA A 252 -35.89 -7.85 -7.97
N THR A 253 -34.97 -6.91 -7.77
CA THR A 253 -34.79 -6.21 -6.48
C THR A 253 -35.03 -4.72 -6.67
N LYS A 254 -35.96 -4.18 -5.89
CA LYS A 254 -36.39 -2.78 -5.88
C LYS A 254 -35.75 -2.04 -4.71
N PHE A 255 -35.28 -0.83 -4.97
CA PHE A 255 -34.71 0.09 -4.00
C PHE A 255 -35.47 1.42 -4.10
N ALA A 256 -36.16 1.82 -3.03
CA ALA A 256 -36.85 3.11 -2.99
C ALA A 256 -35.83 4.26 -3.04
N LYS A 257 -36.14 5.37 -3.72
CA LYS A 257 -35.25 6.53 -3.75
C LYS A 257 -35.24 7.25 -2.40
N ASN A 258 -34.08 7.75 -2.00
CA ASN A 258 -33.83 8.35 -0.68
C ASN A 258 -33.36 9.80 -0.82
N PRO A 259 -33.99 10.76 -0.10
CA PRO A 259 -33.54 12.14 -0.07
C PRO A 259 -32.34 12.42 0.86
N ASP A 260 -31.97 11.52 1.79
CA ASP A 260 -30.95 11.77 2.82
C ASP A 260 -29.80 10.73 2.85
N ASN A 261 -28.60 11.17 2.43
CA ASN A 261 -27.41 10.35 2.19
C ASN A 261 -26.73 9.78 3.48
N LYS A 262 -26.44 8.46 3.52
CA LYS A 262 -25.26 7.79 4.16
C LYS A 262 -25.25 6.27 3.97
N LEU A 263 -24.06 5.64 3.81
CA LEU A 263 -23.62 4.29 4.28
C LEU A 263 -22.26 3.87 3.66
N ASP A 264 -21.61 2.81 4.17
CA ASP A 264 -20.17 2.46 4.01
C ASP A 264 -19.88 1.10 3.30
N ALA A 265 -18.60 0.81 2.94
CA ALA A 265 -18.17 -0.35 2.12
C ALA A 265 -16.79 -0.98 2.49
N LYS A 266 -16.39 -2.08 1.80
CA LYS A 266 -15.30 -3.07 2.14
C LYS A 266 -14.69 -3.68 0.82
N LYS A 267 -13.49 -4.31 0.66
CA LYS A 267 -12.11 -4.28 1.26
C LYS A 267 -11.19 -5.33 0.53
N VAL A 268 -9.95 -5.03 0.03
CA VAL A 268 -9.15 -5.89 -0.93
C VAL A 268 -7.59 -5.90 -0.75
N HIS A 269 -6.77 -6.86 -1.23
CA HIS A 269 -5.29 -6.90 -0.98
C HIS A 269 -4.46 -5.59 -1.21
N THR A 270 -3.47 -5.32 -0.34
CA THR A 270 -2.37 -4.31 -0.44
C THR A 270 -1.02 -4.95 -0.05
N SER A 271 0.12 -4.37 -0.43
CA SER A 271 1.47 -4.77 0.03
C SER A 271 2.39 -3.56 0.27
N GLY A 272 3.34 -3.72 1.20
CA GLY A 272 4.31 -2.72 1.62
C GLY A 272 5.68 -3.34 1.93
N GLN A 273 6.74 -2.63 1.60
CA GLN A 273 8.13 -3.06 1.84
C GLN A 273 9.02 -1.89 2.28
N ILE A 274 10.01 -2.17 3.13
CA ILE A 274 11.07 -1.24 3.53
C ILE A 274 12.43 -1.94 3.42
N VAL A 275 13.39 -1.27 2.78
CA VAL A 275 14.81 -1.59 2.88
C VAL A 275 15.41 -0.72 3.99
N ILE A 276 16.01 -1.36 4.98
CA ILE A 276 16.75 -0.71 6.07
C ILE A 276 18.25 -0.97 5.92
N TYR A 277 19.05 0.03 6.26
CA TYR A 277 20.49 -0.16 6.50
C TYR A 277 20.70 -0.19 8.01
N HIS A 278 21.42 -1.19 8.53
CA HIS A 278 21.65 -1.29 9.97
C HIS A 278 23.05 -1.80 10.28
N ASP A 279 23.51 -1.57 11.51
CA ASP A 279 24.67 -2.26 12.06
C ASP A 279 24.33 -3.75 12.31
N LYS A 280 25.27 -4.65 11.99
CA LYS A 280 25.15 -6.11 12.17
C LYS A 280 24.66 -6.54 13.57
N SER A 281 24.93 -5.74 14.60
CA SER A 281 24.50 -5.98 15.98
C SER A 281 22.98 -6.17 16.13
N LEU A 282 22.15 -5.60 15.24
CA LEU A 282 20.69 -5.86 15.19
C LEU A 282 20.34 -7.34 14.92
N SER A 283 21.25 -8.07 14.29
CA SER A 283 21.11 -9.51 14.02
C SER A 283 21.79 -10.38 15.09
N GLU A 284 22.81 -9.85 15.76
CA GLU A 284 23.66 -10.59 16.70
C GLU A 284 23.15 -10.50 18.16
N ASN A 285 22.51 -9.38 18.54
CA ASN A 285 22.09 -9.06 19.91
C ASN A 285 20.60 -8.65 19.99
N GLU A 286 20.00 -8.70 21.18
CA GLU A 286 18.64 -8.20 21.46
C GLU A 286 18.58 -6.68 21.76
N LEU A 287 19.66 -5.95 21.48
CA LEU A 287 19.79 -4.52 21.78
C LEU A 287 19.47 -3.64 20.55
N PRO A 288 18.90 -2.43 20.74
CA PRO A 288 18.71 -1.46 19.65
C PRO A 288 20.04 -1.10 18.98
N ALA A 289 20.06 -1.17 17.64
CA ALA A 289 21.23 -0.87 16.82
C ALA A 289 20.97 0.29 15.85
N SER A 290 22.04 1.02 15.50
CA SER A 290 22.00 2.10 14.51
C SER A 290 21.35 1.63 13.20
N THR A 291 20.20 2.20 12.88
CA THR A 291 19.33 1.79 11.76
C THR A 291 18.85 3.01 10.97
N THR A 292 18.87 2.90 9.65
CA THR A 292 18.42 3.90 8.67
C THR A 292 17.29 3.32 7.82
N VAL A 293 16.21 4.07 7.63
CA VAL A 293 15.19 3.76 6.63
C VAL A 293 15.68 4.25 5.27
N ALA A 294 16.11 3.34 4.40
CA ALA A 294 16.83 3.70 3.17
C ALA A 294 15.90 3.85 1.96
N ALA A 295 14.96 2.92 1.80
CA ALA A 295 13.94 2.96 0.75
C ALA A 295 12.67 2.26 1.24
N TRP A 296 11.51 2.69 0.73
CA TRP A 296 10.22 2.09 1.08
C TRP A 296 9.27 2.17 -0.12
N LYS A 297 8.24 1.32 -0.12
CA LYS A 297 7.24 1.29 -1.19
C LYS A 297 5.94 0.66 -0.73
N SER A 298 4.83 1.35 -1.01
CA SER A 298 3.46 0.83 -0.90
C SER A 298 2.91 0.55 -2.30
N TYR A 299 2.23 -0.57 -2.51
CA TYR A 299 1.72 -0.95 -3.82
C TYR A 299 0.57 -1.97 -3.77
N ARG A 300 -0.16 -2.07 -4.88
CA ARG A 300 -1.13 -3.15 -5.12
C ARG A 300 -0.37 -4.42 -5.53
N LEU A 301 -0.70 -5.57 -4.93
CA LEU A 301 -0.13 -6.85 -5.36
C LEU A 301 -0.49 -7.12 -6.83
N LYS A 302 0.50 -7.57 -7.62
CA LYS A 302 0.33 -7.81 -9.07
C LYS A 302 -0.60 -8.97 -9.41
N ARG A 303 -0.72 -9.94 -8.51
CA ARG A 303 -1.61 -11.10 -8.61
C ARG A 303 -2.63 -11.03 -7.47
N LYS A 304 -3.87 -11.45 -7.72
CA LYS A 304 -4.83 -11.79 -6.64
C LYS A 304 -4.29 -12.98 -5.84
N THR A 305 -4.51 -12.99 -4.54
CA THR A 305 -3.98 -14.01 -3.63
C THR A 305 -5.10 -14.70 -2.86
N VAL A 306 -5.00 -16.03 -2.75
CA VAL A 306 -6.04 -16.87 -2.15
C VAL A 306 -6.19 -16.63 -0.64
N ASP A 307 -5.09 -16.31 0.03
CA ASP A 307 -5.01 -16.06 1.47
C ASP A 307 -3.89 -15.04 1.79
N ALA A 308 -3.64 -14.84 3.09
CA ALA A 308 -2.58 -13.97 3.60
C ALA A 308 -1.15 -14.54 3.37
N LEU A 309 -0.95 -15.86 3.41
CA LEU A 309 0.36 -16.48 3.15
C LEU A 309 0.81 -16.22 1.70
N ALA A 310 -0.12 -16.31 0.76
CA ALA A 310 0.07 -15.98 -0.64
C ALA A 310 0.29 -14.46 -0.87
N ALA A 311 -0.37 -13.60 -0.08
CA ALA A 311 -0.14 -12.14 -0.11
C ALA A 311 1.29 -11.78 0.35
N GLU A 312 1.69 -12.37 1.48
CA GLU A 312 2.94 -12.06 2.16
C GLU A 312 4.15 -12.71 1.48
N GLY A 313 4.00 -13.92 0.93
CA GLY A 313 5.03 -14.52 0.07
C GLY A 313 5.35 -13.65 -1.15
N GLN A 314 4.33 -13.04 -1.77
CA GLN A 314 4.55 -12.12 -2.90
C GLN A 314 5.14 -10.77 -2.46
N SER A 315 4.77 -10.28 -1.28
CA SER A 315 5.38 -9.11 -0.65
C SER A 315 6.89 -9.33 -0.43
N LEU A 316 7.22 -10.45 0.22
CA LEU A 316 8.59 -10.88 0.51
C LEU A 316 9.42 -11.08 -0.76
N GLN A 317 8.91 -11.79 -1.77
CA GLN A 317 9.61 -12.03 -3.03
C GLN A 317 9.99 -10.72 -3.76
N ALA A 318 9.07 -9.75 -3.81
CA ALA A 318 9.31 -8.44 -4.43
C ALA A 318 10.23 -7.55 -3.57
N GLY A 319 10.16 -7.69 -2.23
CA GLY A 319 11.08 -7.07 -1.30
C GLY A 319 12.51 -7.58 -1.42
N ILE A 320 12.71 -8.89 -1.58
CA ILE A 320 14.03 -9.53 -1.75
C ILE A 320 14.75 -8.97 -2.98
N GLY A 321 14.09 -8.90 -4.14
CA GLY A 321 14.68 -8.25 -5.32
C GLY A 321 15.05 -6.78 -5.08
N SER A 322 14.30 -6.07 -4.24
CA SER A 322 14.61 -4.70 -3.82
C SER A 322 15.77 -4.61 -2.83
N VAL A 323 16.03 -5.63 -2.01
CA VAL A 323 17.16 -5.66 -1.06
C VAL A 323 18.46 -5.96 -1.81
N HIS A 324 18.43 -6.89 -2.78
CA HIS A 324 19.59 -7.25 -3.61
C HIS A 324 20.12 -6.09 -4.42
N TRP A 325 19.24 -5.24 -4.97
CA TRP A 325 19.66 -4.04 -5.69
C TRP A 325 20.55 -3.13 -4.85
N HIS A 326 20.17 -2.87 -3.59
CA HIS A 326 20.97 -2.05 -2.68
C HIS A 326 22.25 -2.76 -2.22
N ARG A 327 22.21 -4.08 -1.98
CA ARG A 327 23.40 -4.89 -1.64
C ARG A 327 24.44 -4.88 -2.76
N LEU A 328 24.00 -5.06 -4.02
CA LEU A 328 24.87 -4.98 -5.19
C LEU A 328 25.44 -3.57 -5.38
N LEU A 329 24.62 -2.52 -5.26
CA LEU A 329 25.07 -1.13 -5.35
C LEU A 329 26.16 -0.79 -4.32
N PHE A 330 26.05 -1.26 -3.09
CA PHE A 330 27.14 -1.11 -2.10
C PHE A 330 28.37 -1.95 -2.45
N THR A 331 28.19 -3.18 -2.91
CA THR A 331 29.32 -4.05 -3.28
C THR A 331 30.09 -3.47 -4.47
N GLU A 332 29.40 -2.87 -5.44
CA GLU A 332 30.00 -2.14 -6.56
C GLU A 332 30.72 -0.87 -6.09
N ALA A 333 30.09 -0.07 -5.22
CA ALA A 333 30.68 1.15 -4.66
C ALA A 333 31.91 0.90 -3.77
N PHE A 334 32.03 -0.28 -3.14
CA PHE A 334 33.14 -0.62 -2.25
C PHE A 334 34.25 -1.43 -2.92
N TYR A 335 33.94 -2.25 -3.94
CA TYR A 335 34.89 -3.19 -4.55
C TYR A 335 35.07 -3.02 -6.08
N GLY A 336 34.36 -2.08 -6.70
CA GLY A 336 34.45 -1.81 -8.14
C GLY A 336 33.51 -2.68 -8.99
N VAL A 337 33.76 -2.69 -10.30
CA VAL A 337 32.86 -3.30 -11.31
C VAL A 337 32.62 -4.78 -11.01
N LEU A 338 31.34 -5.15 -10.92
CA LEU A 338 30.88 -6.50 -10.59
C LEU A 338 30.67 -7.35 -11.85
N ASN A 339 30.97 -8.65 -11.80
CA ASN A 339 30.57 -9.60 -12.84
C ASN A 339 29.06 -9.91 -12.69
N PRO A 340 28.17 -9.55 -13.66
CA PRO A 340 26.74 -9.78 -13.52
C PRO A 340 26.35 -11.27 -13.45
N ALA A 341 27.19 -12.18 -13.97
CA ALA A 341 26.93 -13.61 -13.88
C ALA A 341 27.04 -14.17 -12.45
N GLU A 342 27.85 -13.53 -11.60
CA GLU A 342 28.19 -13.98 -10.24
C GLU A 342 27.40 -13.26 -9.14
N TRP A 343 26.40 -12.44 -9.52
CA TRP A 343 25.74 -11.47 -8.63
C TRP A 343 25.24 -12.06 -7.30
N ARG A 344 24.84 -13.34 -7.27
CA ARG A 344 24.38 -14.04 -6.06
C ARG A 344 25.49 -14.19 -5.01
N GLY A 345 26.63 -14.76 -5.41
CA GLY A 345 27.78 -14.94 -4.54
C GLY A 345 28.44 -13.62 -4.17
N ILE A 346 28.33 -12.61 -5.04
CA ILE A 346 28.73 -11.23 -4.76
C ILE A 346 27.81 -10.61 -3.68
N ALA A 347 26.49 -10.72 -3.82
CA ALA A 347 25.53 -10.23 -2.83
C ALA A 347 25.69 -10.94 -1.47
N GLY A 348 25.98 -12.25 -1.48
CA GLY A 348 26.23 -13.06 -0.28
C GLY A 348 27.35 -12.56 0.63
N ARG A 349 28.25 -11.68 0.14
CA ARG A 349 29.28 -11.00 0.95
C ARG A 349 28.70 -10.01 1.96
N LEU A 350 27.46 -9.54 1.76
CA LEU A 350 26.71 -8.68 2.67
C LEU A 350 25.43 -9.42 3.11
N PRO A 351 25.46 -10.27 4.16
CA PRO A 351 24.28 -10.99 4.65
C PRO A 351 23.11 -10.06 5.01
N PHE A 352 21.89 -10.57 4.93
CA PHE A 352 20.68 -9.78 5.22
C PHE A 352 19.65 -10.51 6.08
N LEU A 353 18.80 -9.72 6.72
CA LEU A 353 17.57 -10.18 7.37
C LEU A 353 16.36 -9.90 6.47
N ALA A 354 15.39 -10.82 6.46
CA ALA A 354 14.06 -10.59 5.92
C ALA A 354 13.02 -10.71 7.05
N ALA A 355 12.49 -9.58 7.51
CA ALA A 355 11.51 -9.50 8.59
C ALA A 355 10.07 -9.59 8.05
N VAL A 356 9.26 -10.46 8.66
CA VAL A 356 7.86 -10.74 8.26
C VAL A 356 6.91 -10.85 9.46
N ASP A 357 5.67 -10.39 9.29
CA ASP A 357 4.57 -10.50 10.28
C ASP A 357 3.99 -11.92 10.41
N PRO A 358 3.56 -12.61 9.31
CA PRO A 358 2.95 -13.92 9.45
C PRO A 358 3.96 -15.00 9.86
N LYS A 359 3.78 -15.53 11.07
CA LYS A 359 4.50 -16.73 11.54
C LYS A 359 4.34 -17.93 10.60
N SER A 360 3.23 -18.03 9.87
CA SER A 360 3.02 -19.04 8.84
C SER A 360 3.98 -18.93 7.65
N LEU A 361 4.41 -17.72 7.26
CA LEU A 361 5.43 -17.53 6.22
C LEU A 361 6.81 -17.93 6.73
N TYR A 362 7.17 -17.50 7.94
CA TYR A 362 8.42 -17.91 8.61
C TYR A 362 8.51 -19.43 8.75
N ASP A 363 7.43 -20.08 9.22
CA ASP A 363 7.37 -21.54 9.36
C ASP A 363 7.37 -22.25 8.01
N ALA A 364 6.67 -21.73 6.98
CA ALA A 364 6.71 -22.28 5.64
C ALA A 364 8.11 -22.18 5.00
N VAL A 365 8.85 -21.10 5.26
CA VAL A 365 10.22 -20.90 4.77
C VAL A 365 11.23 -21.76 5.53
N ASN A 366 11.10 -21.92 6.85
CA ASN A 366 12.12 -22.64 7.65
C ASN A 366 11.84 -24.14 7.88
N LYS A 367 10.58 -24.59 7.93
CA LYS A 367 10.23 -25.97 8.36
C LYS A 367 9.85 -26.91 7.21
N CYS A 368 9.23 -26.40 6.14
CA CYS A 368 8.69 -27.25 5.08
C CYS A 368 9.79 -27.69 4.08
N ALA A 369 10.38 -28.87 4.28
CA ALA A 369 11.38 -29.44 3.35
C ALA A 369 10.88 -29.51 1.90
N CYS A 370 9.59 -29.84 1.70
CA CYS A 370 8.89 -29.66 0.44
C CYS A 370 7.74 -28.64 0.62
N THR A 371 7.79 -27.53 -0.11
CA THR A 371 6.74 -26.50 -0.17
C THR A 371 5.44 -27.04 -0.78
N ALA A 372 5.53 -27.79 -1.88
CA ALA A 372 4.40 -28.34 -2.62
C ALA A 372 3.63 -29.45 -1.86
N SER A 373 4.21 -30.00 -0.79
CA SER A 373 3.53 -30.95 0.11
C SER A 373 2.80 -30.27 1.28
N TYR A 374 3.16 -29.01 1.60
CA TYR A 374 2.60 -28.25 2.73
C TYR A 374 1.64 -27.13 2.31
N VAL A 375 1.71 -26.67 1.06
CA VAL A 375 0.88 -25.57 0.54
C VAL A 375 0.06 -26.07 -0.65
N SER A 376 -1.26 -26.04 -0.50
CA SER A 376 -2.22 -26.55 -1.48
C SER A 376 -2.28 -25.72 -2.77
N ASP A 377 -2.08 -24.39 -2.68
CA ASP A 377 -1.89 -23.56 -3.87
C ASP A 377 -0.48 -23.73 -4.45
N LYS A 378 -0.43 -24.33 -5.65
CA LYS A 378 0.80 -24.56 -6.40
C LYS A 378 1.58 -23.28 -6.74
N ARG A 379 0.91 -22.11 -6.83
CA ARG A 379 1.60 -20.84 -7.10
C ARG A 379 2.35 -20.35 -5.86
N THR A 380 1.69 -20.33 -4.71
CA THR A 380 2.31 -19.98 -3.42
C THR A 380 3.42 -20.96 -3.05
N ALA A 381 3.24 -22.26 -3.33
CA ALA A 381 4.32 -23.25 -3.18
C ALA A 381 5.55 -22.92 -4.06
N ALA A 382 5.35 -22.48 -5.31
CA ALA A 382 6.44 -22.06 -6.19
C ALA A 382 7.10 -20.75 -5.72
N ASP A 383 6.33 -19.72 -5.37
CA ASP A 383 6.82 -18.45 -4.84
C ASP A 383 7.72 -18.69 -3.59
N LEU A 384 7.27 -19.53 -2.64
CA LEU A 384 8.02 -19.94 -1.45
C LEU A 384 9.31 -20.74 -1.77
N SER A 385 9.32 -21.47 -2.88
CA SER A 385 10.50 -22.25 -3.31
C SER A 385 11.59 -21.33 -3.86
N VAL A 386 11.19 -20.29 -4.62
CA VAL A 386 12.11 -19.25 -5.09
C VAL A 386 12.68 -18.45 -3.92
N ILE A 387 11.86 -18.09 -2.94
CA ILE A 387 12.31 -17.41 -1.71
C ILE A 387 13.35 -18.24 -0.95
N LYS A 388 13.14 -19.56 -0.81
CA LYS A 388 14.12 -20.47 -0.17
C LYS A 388 15.45 -20.52 -0.90
N ALA A 389 15.41 -20.73 -2.22
CA ALA A 389 16.62 -20.81 -3.03
C ALA A 389 17.42 -19.50 -2.94
N ASP A 390 16.76 -18.36 -3.09
CA ASP A 390 17.40 -17.04 -3.03
C ASP A 390 18.00 -16.71 -1.64
N LEU A 391 17.29 -17.02 -0.55
CA LEU A 391 17.82 -16.85 0.81
C LEU A 391 19.08 -17.71 1.03
N ALA A 392 19.08 -18.96 0.57
CA ALA A 392 20.24 -19.85 0.70
C ALA A 392 21.41 -19.43 -0.22
N GLU A 393 21.14 -19.13 -1.49
CA GLU A 393 22.14 -18.73 -2.51
C GLU A 393 22.78 -17.37 -2.21
N THR A 394 22.08 -16.48 -1.50
CA THR A 394 22.54 -15.10 -1.24
C THR A 394 22.75 -14.78 0.24
N GLY A 395 22.75 -15.76 1.16
CA GLY A 395 23.07 -15.52 2.57
C GLY A 395 22.03 -14.65 3.32
N GLY A 396 20.75 -14.90 3.06
CA GLY A 396 19.63 -14.25 3.74
C GLY A 396 19.03 -15.10 4.85
N ASN A 397 18.68 -14.46 5.97
CA ASN A 397 17.97 -15.10 7.09
C ASN A 397 16.58 -14.50 7.27
N ILE A 398 15.53 -15.32 7.25
CA ILE A 398 14.18 -14.86 7.57
C ILE A 398 13.99 -14.75 9.09
N ARG A 399 13.34 -13.69 9.57
CA ARG A 399 12.92 -13.50 10.97
C ARG A 399 11.43 -13.18 11.05
N TRP A 400 10.74 -13.87 11.93
CA TRP A 400 9.39 -13.50 12.35
C TRP A 400 9.46 -12.37 13.39
N ILE A 401 8.54 -11.40 13.30
CA ILE A 401 8.34 -10.35 14.31
C ILE A 401 6.87 -10.38 14.73
N ASP A 402 6.60 -10.23 16.03
CA ASP A 402 5.22 -10.18 16.55
C ASP A 402 4.50 -8.92 16.05
N THR A 403 3.26 -9.06 15.57
CA THR A 403 2.41 -7.97 15.05
C THR A 403 2.30 -6.78 16.00
N ARG A 404 2.33 -7.00 17.33
CA ARG A 404 2.29 -5.92 18.34
C ARG A 404 3.61 -5.15 18.42
N ALA A 405 4.73 -5.84 18.27
CA ALA A 405 6.03 -5.20 18.11
C ALA A 405 6.10 -4.46 16.76
N MET A 406 5.45 -4.98 15.71
CA MET A 406 5.30 -4.28 14.43
C MET A 406 4.56 -2.94 14.59
N ILE A 407 3.39 -2.95 15.23
CA ILE A 407 2.57 -1.75 15.48
C ILE A 407 3.32 -0.67 16.29
N GLN A 408 4.20 -1.06 17.22
CA GLN A 408 4.96 -0.10 18.05
C GLN A 408 6.34 0.29 17.50
N ALA A 409 6.98 -0.53 16.66
CA ALA A 409 8.37 -0.32 16.24
C ALA A 409 8.60 -0.21 14.72
N MET A 410 7.61 -0.51 13.88
CA MET A 410 7.84 -0.72 12.45
C MET A 410 6.98 0.17 11.54
N ILE A 411 7.70 0.93 10.71
CA ILE A 411 7.18 1.89 9.73
C ILE A 411 6.41 1.20 8.57
N ALA A 412 6.38 -0.14 8.54
CA ALA A 412 5.74 -0.95 7.50
C ALA A 412 4.21 -1.04 7.60
N ASP A 413 3.62 -1.04 8.81
CA ASP A 413 2.15 -1.04 8.97
C ASP A 413 1.47 0.16 8.26
N PRO A 414 1.97 1.40 8.43
CA PRO A 414 1.53 2.57 7.65
C PRO A 414 1.69 2.46 6.13
N LEU A 415 2.38 1.43 5.60
CA LEU A 415 2.50 1.18 4.16
C LEU A 415 1.32 0.40 3.57
N THR A 416 0.52 -0.31 4.39
CA THR A 416 -0.56 -1.19 3.89
C THR A 416 -1.93 -0.94 4.54
N LYS A 417 -1.96 -0.33 5.74
CA LYS A 417 -3.16 -0.17 6.58
C LYS A 417 -3.56 1.30 6.74
N GLN A 418 -4.87 1.56 6.81
CA GLN A 418 -5.43 2.84 7.22
C GLN A 418 -5.64 2.83 8.74
N HIS A 419 -4.57 3.07 9.51
CA HIS A 419 -4.69 3.38 10.93
C HIS A 419 -4.82 4.91 11.16
N PRO A 420 -5.48 5.32 12.26
CA PRO A 420 -5.73 6.73 12.60
C PRO A 420 -4.54 7.44 13.25
#